data_AF-A0A523QVT2-F1
#
_entry.id   AF-A0A523QVT2-F1
#
_cell.length_a   1.000
_cell.length_b   1.000
_cell.length_c   1.000
_cell.angle_alpha   90.00
_cell.angle_beta   90.00
_cell.angle_gamma   90.00
#
_symmetry.space_group_name_H-M   'P 1'
#
loop_
_entity.id
_entity.type
_entity.pdbx_description
1 polymer ?
#
loop_
_entity_poly.entity_id
_entity_poly.type
_entity_poly.pdbx_seq_one_letter_code
_entity_poly.pdbx_strand_id
1 'polypeptide(L)'
;MTIKEERNMVLEMLSDGKISVEESEKLLQALEESQPKPKRKRGLRAIRSLPALPSIRAIPAIPAIPAIPDVYGAQGDERFLEMLDDLGYEDITREEYHQIRIHGITPRYIKDMIDALGDELEIDEIVQMRIHAVSPEYVRTIVDSFQELDVDGLLQLKIFNISPKFLQQMVEAGIDGLDIDDAVQLGIHKIRPEFVKKMQECGFDELDIDDLVQLGIHRIQPELVKEMQEMGFDDLSVDDLVQIGIHHIRPQFIKQIRELGFDDLSVDDLVQLGIHRIQPYYVREMRDTSMDITIDELVQLAIHLISPTYVREMLAYDPDISIDDIEHAYLHGVNSSMLLEYKDAGMEDLPLEDIRQMVNHGVTPGFIRGVKEAGFKDIEVDDMIRFSANGVTVKYLRDMQAAGFNDLDLDDLIRLSAHGVEPKYASKVRKGVFEDIDINEITRLYNEGIPADYPQKLFKAGLQEFGVDEVILLYKNDITPKIVKETIAGGLIDPTVENLIGSAQKNA
;
A
#
# COMPACT_ATOMS: atom_id res chain seq x y z
N MET A 1 8.79 21.31 26.12
CA MET A 1 10.05 20.58 25.90
C MET A 1 10.65 21.11 24.62
N THR A 2 11.97 21.26 24.53
CA THR A 2 12.63 21.69 23.29
C THR A 2 12.87 20.48 22.39
N ILE A 3 12.91 20.66 21.08
CA ILE A 3 13.20 19.57 20.12
C ILE A 3 14.56 18.90 20.42
N LYS A 4 15.50 19.67 20.98
CA LYS A 4 16.79 19.14 21.44
C LYS A 4 16.65 18.20 22.63
N GLU A 5 15.73 18.50 23.56
CA GLU A 5 15.42 17.63 24.70
C GLU A 5 14.70 16.34 24.24
N GLU A 6 13.76 16.45 23.29
CA GLU A 6 13.04 15.30 22.73
C GLU A 6 13.95 14.38 21.92
N ARG A 7 14.85 14.94 21.09
CA ARG A 7 15.87 14.16 20.37
C ARG A 7 16.80 13.41 21.32
N ASN A 8 17.19 14.02 22.43
CA ASN A 8 18.04 13.37 23.42
C ASN A 8 17.32 12.22 24.12
N MET A 9 16.02 12.35 24.41
CA MET A 9 15.23 11.24 24.96
C MET A 9 15.14 10.05 24.00
N VAL A 10 14.94 10.27 22.71
CA VAL A 10 14.89 9.18 21.72
C VAL A 10 16.24 8.45 21.66
N LEU A 11 17.36 9.18 21.70
CA LEU A 11 18.70 8.58 21.73
C LEU A 11 19.00 7.85 23.04
N GLU A 12 18.49 8.34 24.17
CA GLU A 12 18.62 7.67 25.47
C GLU A 12 17.80 6.38 25.51
N MET A 13 16.58 6.38 24.96
CA MET A 13 15.75 5.17 24.82
C MET A 13 16.38 4.12 23.90
N LEU A 14 17.05 4.55 22.82
CA LEU A 14 17.83 3.65 21.96
C LEU A 14 19.04 3.07 22.70
N SER A 15 19.79 3.91 23.42
CA SER A 15 20.97 3.48 24.20
C SER A 15 20.60 2.53 25.35
N ASP A 16 19.41 2.71 25.94
CA ASP A 16 18.87 1.84 26.99
C ASP A 16 18.23 0.55 26.43
N GLY A 17 18.16 0.38 25.11
CA GLY A 17 17.53 -0.76 24.45
C GLY A 17 16.01 -0.83 24.59
N LYS A 18 15.36 0.30 24.92
CA LYS A 18 13.89 0.40 25.09
C LYS A 18 13.14 0.52 23.75
N ILE A 19 13.85 0.89 22.69
CA ILE A 19 13.33 0.99 21.32
C ILE A 19 14.36 0.42 20.34
N SER A 20 13.89 -0.08 19.20
CA SER A 20 14.76 -0.56 18.12
C SER A 20 15.41 0.60 17.34
N VAL A 21 16.41 0.27 16.51
CA VAL A 21 17.04 1.24 15.60
C VAL A 21 15.99 1.84 14.66
N GLU A 22 15.13 1.02 14.07
CA GLU A 22 14.06 1.46 13.16
C GLU A 22 13.02 2.36 13.86
N GLU A 23 12.66 2.05 15.10
CA GLU A 23 11.75 2.88 15.89
C GLU A 23 12.38 4.24 16.24
N SER A 24 13.68 4.24 16.55
CA SER A 24 14.43 5.48 16.79
C SER A 24 14.49 6.35 15.54
N GLU A 25 14.67 5.76 14.35
CA GLU A 25 14.69 6.47 13.08
C GLU A 25 13.34 7.11 12.76
N LYS A 26 12.24 6.38 12.95
CA LYS A 26 10.88 6.93 12.76
C LYS A 26 10.58 8.09 13.71
N LEU A 27 10.97 7.98 14.98
CA LEU A 27 10.78 9.05 15.97
C LEU A 27 11.65 10.28 15.67
N LEU A 28 12.90 10.07 15.24
CA LEU A 28 13.80 11.16 14.85
C LEU A 28 13.30 11.86 13.57
N GLN A 29 12.77 11.11 12.62
CA GLN A 29 12.18 11.66 11.39
C GLN A 29 10.92 12.49 11.70
N ALA A 30 10.02 11.98 12.55
CA ALA A 30 8.84 12.73 12.98
C ALA A 30 9.20 14.05 13.70
N LEU A 31 10.27 14.05 14.50
CA LEU A 31 10.80 15.25 15.13
C LEU A 31 11.34 16.26 14.10
N GLU A 32 11.95 15.79 13.01
CA GLU A 32 12.48 16.63 11.94
C GLU A 32 11.36 17.26 11.10
N GLU A 33 10.31 16.49 10.79
CA GLU A 33 9.13 16.95 10.06
C GLU A 33 8.26 17.95 10.85
N SER A 34 8.28 17.87 12.18
CA SER A 34 7.59 18.81 13.07
C SER A 34 8.23 20.20 13.14
N GLN A 35 9.42 20.39 12.55
CA GLN A 35 10.09 21.68 12.57
C GLN A 35 9.39 22.71 11.67
N PRO A 36 9.12 23.93 12.16
CA PRO A 36 8.67 25.01 11.31
C PRO A 36 9.74 25.35 10.27
N LYS A 37 9.41 25.18 8.98
CA LYS A 37 10.31 25.49 7.86
C LYS A 37 10.85 26.93 7.98
N PRO A 38 12.17 27.16 7.84
CA PRO A 38 12.73 28.49 7.99
C PRO A 38 12.17 29.43 6.94
N LYS A 39 11.59 30.56 7.38
CA LYS A 39 11.17 31.65 6.48
C LYS A 39 12.41 32.14 5.71
N ARG A 40 12.45 31.83 4.41
CA ARG A 40 13.45 32.37 3.47
C ARG A 40 13.38 33.90 3.51
N LYS A 41 14.33 34.55 4.18
CA LYS A 41 14.60 35.97 3.99
C LYS A 41 15.23 36.13 2.61
N ARG A 42 14.44 36.53 1.62
CA ARG A 42 14.95 37.00 0.32
C ARG A 42 15.73 38.29 0.56
N GLY A 43 17.05 38.20 0.56
CA GLY A 43 17.92 39.37 0.42
C GLY A 43 17.67 40.02 -0.93
N LEU A 44 17.48 41.34 -0.94
CA LEU A 44 17.42 42.15 -2.16
C LEU A 44 18.79 42.08 -2.87
N ARG A 45 18.87 41.29 -3.93
CA ARG A 45 19.92 41.44 -4.95
C ARG A 45 19.50 42.54 -5.91
N ALA A 46 20.43 43.44 -6.22
CA ALA A 46 20.26 44.47 -7.24
C ALA A 46 19.81 43.85 -8.57
N ILE A 47 18.65 44.29 -9.05
CA ILE A 47 18.02 43.82 -10.29
C ILE A 47 18.69 44.53 -11.47
N ARG A 48 19.30 43.78 -12.37
CA ARG A 48 19.59 44.22 -13.75
C ARG A 48 18.25 44.55 -14.43
N SER A 49 18.20 45.66 -15.14
CA SER A 49 17.04 46.15 -15.89
C SER A 49 16.32 45.02 -16.64
N LEU A 50 15.06 44.75 -16.23
CA LEU A 50 14.15 43.83 -16.92
C LEU A 50 13.75 44.42 -18.29
N PRO A 51 13.54 43.59 -19.32
CA PRO A 51 12.88 44.04 -20.54
C PRO A 51 11.46 44.50 -20.23
N ALA A 52 10.97 45.48 -21.01
CA ALA A 52 9.63 46.04 -20.84
C ALA A 52 8.58 44.92 -20.90
N LEU A 53 7.71 44.85 -19.89
CA LEU A 53 6.57 43.95 -19.87
C LEU A 53 5.66 44.26 -21.07
N PRO A 54 5.09 43.24 -21.74
CA PRO A 54 4.02 43.47 -22.69
C PRO A 54 2.88 44.21 -21.98
N SER A 55 2.27 45.18 -22.66
CA SER A 55 1.14 45.94 -22.13
C SER A 55 0.05 44.99 -21.64
N ILE A 56 -0.23 45.05 -20.34
CA ILE A 56 -1.39 44.38 -19.75
C ILE A 56 -2.62 44.86 -20.52
N ARG A 57 -3.39 43.94 -21.10
CA ARG A 57 -4.67 44.26 -21.73
C ARG A 57 -5.51 44.97 -20.68
N ALA A 58 -5.95 46.20 -20.96
CA ALA A 58 -6.75 46.97 -20.02
C ALA A 58 -7.91 46.10 -19.53
N ILE A 59 -8.02 45.96 -18.21
CA ILE A 59 -9.25 45.44 -17.58
C ILE A 59 -10.37 46.32 -18.16
N PRO A 60 -11.45 45.76 -18.74
CA PRO A 60 -12.59 46.58 -19.14
C PRO A 60 -12.97 47.43 -17.93
N ALA A 61 -13.16 48.74 -18.15
CA ALA A 61 -13.52 49.64 -17.08
C ALA A 61 -14.70 49.03 -16.32
N ILE A 62 -14.55 48.83 -15.01
CA ILE A 62 -15.69 48.54 -14.14
C ILE A 62 -16.71 49.62 -14.51
N PRO A 63 -17.91 49.27 -15.00
CA PRO A 63 -18.93 50.28 -15.26
C PRO A 63 -19.06 51.09 -13.98
N ALA A 64 -19.00 52.42 -14.10
CA ALA A 64 -19.03 53.30 -12.94
C ALA A 64 -20.18 52.84 -12.05
N ILE A 65 -19.90 52.51 -10.79
CA ILE A 65 -20.94 52.36 -9.79
C ILE A 65 -21.71 53.68 -9.89
N PRO A 66 -22.99 53.69 -10.31
CA PRO A 66 -23.76 54.91 -10.35
C PRO A 66 -23.65 55.55 -8.97
N ALA A 67 -23.41 56.85 -8.92
CA ALA A 67 -23.28 57.57 -7.66
C ALA A 67 -24.44 57.15 -6.74
N ILE A 68 -24.14 56.75 -5.51
CA ILE A 68 -25.16 56.61 -4.47
C ILE A 68 -25.93 57.92 -4.53
N PRO A 69 -27.21 57.93 -4.93
CA PRO A 69 -27.97 59.16 -4.95
C PRO A 69 -27.86 59.74 -3.55
N ASP A 70 -27.51 61.03 -3.43
CA ASP A 70 -27.61 61.78 -2.19
C ASP A 70 -28.87 61.30 -1.47
N VAL A 71 -28.75 60.91 -0.20
CA VAL A 71 -29.88 60.54 0.64
C VAL A 71 -30.91 61.64 0.46
N TYR A 72 -31.95 61.35 -0.33
CA TYR A 72 -32.88 62.36 -0.77
C TYR A 72 -33.59 62.86 0.49
N GLY A 73 -33.84 64.18 0.58
CA GLY A 73 -34.78 64.66 1.59
C GLY A 73 -36.16 64.02 1.39
N ALA A 74 -37.04 64.10 2.40
CA ALA A 74 -38.35 63.42 2.45
C ALA A 74 -39.17 63.39 1.14
N GLN A 75 -39.12 64.44 0.32
CA GLN A 75 -39.82 64.50 -0.98
C GLN A 75 -39.27 63.56 -2.06
N GLY A 76 -37.96 63.30 -2.06
CA GLY A 76 -37.36 62.35 -3.02
C GLY A 76 -37.58 60.90 -2.63
N ASP A 77 -37.80 60.63 -1.34
CA ASP A 77 -38.20 59.31 -0.85
C ASP A 77 -39.68 59.03 -1.16
N GLU A 78 -40.59 59.98 -0.96
CA GLU A 78 -42.00 59.84 -1.34
C GLU A 78 -42.17 59.53 -2.83
N ARG A 79 -41.47 60.26 -3.71
CA ARG A 79 -41.52 60.02 -5.16
C ARG A 79 -40.89 58.68 -5.57
N PHE A 80 -39.89 58.22 -4.82
CA PHE A 80 -39.26 56.92 -5.07
C PHE A 80 -40.22 55.78 -4.72
N LEU A 81 -40.92 55.88 -3.60
CA LEU A 81 -41.95 54.92 -3.18
C LEU A 81 -43.12 54.90 -4.16
N GLU A 82 -43.63 56.06 -4.59
CA GLU A 82 -44.69 56.15 -5.60
C GLU A 82 -44.32 55.41 -6.91
N MET A 83 -43.06 55.50 -7.34
CA MET A 83 -42.57 54.75 -8.51
C MET A 83 -42.44 53.24 -8.27
N LEU A 84 -42.29 52.79 -7.01
CA LEU A 84 -42.28 51.37 -6.66
C LEU A 84 -43.71 50.83 -6.58
N ASP A 85 -44.64 51.60 -6.02
CA ASP A 85 -46.08 51.31 -6.02
C ASP A 85 -46.59 51.13 -7.46
N ASP A 86 -46.21 52.04 -8.38
CA ASP A 86 -46.55 51.96 -9.82
C ASP A 86 -46.00 50.68 -10.51
N LEU A 87 -44.99 50.05 -9.92
CA LEU A 87 -44.40 48.79 -10.39
C LEU A 87 -44.96 47.55 -9.66
N GLY A 88 -45.94 47.74 -8.78
CA GLY A 88 -46.60 46.68 -8.03
C GLY A 88 -46.05 46.43 -6.61
N TYR A 89 -45.13 47.26 -6.13
CA TYR A 89 -44.48 47.09 -4.81
C TYR A 89 -45.06 48.05 -3.77
N GLU A 90 -46.34 47.88 -3.43
CA GLU A 90 -47.10 48.81 -2.57
C GLU A 90 -46.78 48.68 -1.06
N ASP A 91 -46.32 47.52 -0.60
CA ASP A 91 -46.16 47.17 0.83
C ASP A 91 -44.70 46.87 1.21
N ILE A 92 -43.72 47.60 0.64
CA ILE A 92 -42.31 47.34 0.95
C ILE A 92 -42.00 47.60 2.43
N THR A 93 -41.31 46.66 3.05
CA THR A 93 -40.83 46.80 4.42
C THR A 93 -39.69 47.81 4.48
N ARG A 94 -39.43 48.32 5.69
CA ARG A 94 -38.29 49.21 5.93
C ARG A 94 -36.95 48.54 5.61
N GLU A 95 -36.86 47.23 5.77
CA GLU A 95 -35.65 46.45 5.46
C GLU A 95 -35.43 46.37 3.96
N GLU A 96 -36.44 45.96 3.19
CA GLU A 96 -36.42 45.92 1.72
C GLU A 96 -36.09 47.29 1.12
N TYR A 97 -36.75 48.36 1.60
CA TYR A 97 -36.41 49.72 1.18
C TYR A 97 -34.92 50.02 1.40
N HIS A 98 -34.37 49.72 2.59
CA HIS A 98 -32.94 49.95 2.83
C HIS A 98 -32.06 49.11 1.91
N GLN A 99 -32.38 47.84 1.64
CA GLN A 99 -31.60 47.00 0.73
C GLN A 99 -31.58 47.58 -0.68
N ILE A 100 -32.73 47.97 -1.23
CA ILE A 100 -32.86 48.63 -2.54
C ILE A 100 -31.95 49.87 -2.60
N ARG A 101 -32.00 50.70 -1.56
CA ARG A 101 -31.20 51.94 -1.48
C ARG A 101 -29.71 51.67 -1.36
N ILE A 102 -29.29 50.73 -0.51
CA ILE A 102 -27.89 50.36 -0.28
C ILE A 102 -27.25 49.81 -1.56
N HIS A 103 -27.97 48.97 -2.30
CA HIS A 103 -27.47 48.36 -3.54
C HIS A 103 -27.67 49.25 -4.79
N GLY A 104 -28.18 50.48 -4.60
CA GLY A 104 -28.38 51.45 -5.67
C GLY A 104 -29.32 50.93 -6.76
N ILE A 105 -30.37 50.23 -6.35
CA ILE A 105 -31.43 49.73 -7.21
C ILE A 105 -32.38 50.88 -7.51
N THR A 106 -32.75 51.04 -8.77
CA THR A 106 -33.63 52.14 -9.23
C THR A 106 -34.94 51.55 -9.74
N PRO A 107 -36.08 52.28 -9.65
CA PRO A 107 -37.34 51.82 -10.25
C PRO A 107 -37.20 51.50 -11.74
N ARG A 108 -36.33 52.25 -12.44
CA ARG A 108 -35.99 51.94 -13.83
C ARG A 108 -35.32 50.58 -13.99
N TYR A 109 -34.35 50.24 -13.13
CA TYR A 109 -33.71 48.92 -13.17
C TYR A 109 -34.73 47.81 -12.92
N ILE A 110 -35.60 47.96 -11.91
CA ILE A 110 -36.66 46.99 -11.59
C ILE A 110 -37.57 46.79 -12.81
N LYS A 111 -38.08 47.89 -13.37
CA LYS A 111 -38.91 47.86 -14.57
C LYS A 111 -38.20 47.19 -15.75
N ASP A 112 -36.97 47.60 -16.05
CA ASP A 112 -36.21 47.07 -17.18
C ASP A 112 -35.93 45.55 -17.03
N MET A 113 -35.86 45.02 -15.80
CA MET A 113 -35.71 43.59 -15.48
C MET A 113 -37.03 42.83 -15.62
N ILE A 114 -38.14 43.34 -15.06
CA ILE A 114 -39.49 42.78 -15.25
C ILE A 114 -39.81 42.70 -16.74
N ASP A 115 -39.57 43.78 -17.49
CA ASP A 115 -39.77 43.83 -18.94
C ASP A 115 -38.90 42.81 -19.70
N ALA A 116 -37.74 42.43 -19.15
CA ALA A 116 -36.81 41.49 -19.78
C ALA A 116 -37.11 40.02 -19.48
N LEU A 117 -37.65 39.72 -18.30
CA LEU A 117 -38.02 38.35 -17.89
C LEU A 117 -39.46 38.01 -18.25
N GLY A 118 -40.33 39.02 -18.29
CA GLY A 118 -41.77 38.83 -18.49
C GLY A 118 -42.52 38.42 -17.22
N ASP A 119 -41.84 38.39 -16.07
CA ASP A 119 -42.38 37.95 -14.78
C ASP A 119 -42.21 39.02 -13.69
N GLU A 120 -43.11 38.98 -12.70
CA GLU A 120 -42.96 39.72 -11.44
C GLU A 120 -41.76 39.16 -10.67
N LEU A 121 -41.08 40.02 -9.90
CA LEU A 121 -39.86 39.67 -9.16
C LEU A 121 -40.02 39.98 -7.69
N GLU A 122 -39.46 39.14 -6.83
CA GLU A 122 -39.36 39.48 -5.41
C GLU A 122 -38.25 40.52 -5.18
N ILE A 123 -38.38 41.34 -4.14
CA ILE A 123 -37.35 42.34 -3.82
C ILE A 123 -36.00 41.67 -3.58
N ASP A 124 -35.98 40.53 -2.90
CA ASP A 124 -34.76 39.77 -2.63
C ASP A 124 -34.08 39.30 -3.93
N GLU A 125 -34.83 38.84 -4.93
CA GLU A 125 -34.33 38.46 -6.26
C GLU A 125 -33.69 39.64 -6.99
N ILE A 126 -34.35 40.81 -6.99
CA ILE A 126 -33.84 42.04 -7.59
C ILE A 126 -32.53 42.45 -6.91
N VAL A 127 -32.48 42.36 -5.58
CA VAL A 127 -31.29 42.67 -4.79
C VAL A 127 -30.15 41.71 -5.13
N GLN A 128 -30.41 40.39 -5.18
CA GLN A 128 -29.41 39.39 -5.54
C GLN A 128 -28.86 39.62 -6.95
N MET A 129 -29.75 39.82 -7.94
CA MET A 129 -29.36 40.14 -9.32
C MET A 129 -28.50 41.41 -9.39
N ARG A 130 -28.85 42.43 -8.60
CA ARG A 130 -28.05 43.66 -8.53
C ARG A 130 -26.66 43.40 -7.95
N ILE A 131 -26.57 42.64 -6.86
CA ILE A 131 -25.30 42.28 -6.19
C ILE A 131 -24.37 41.53 -7.16
N HIS A 132 -24.92 40.59 -7.94
CA HIS A 132 -24.16 39.82 -8.93
C HIS A 132 -23.99 40.53 -10.29
N ALA A 133 -24.36 41.81 -10.36
CA ALA A 133 -24.24 42.64 -11.55
C ALA A 133 -24.95 42.07 -12.79
N VAL A 134 -26.09 41.42 -12.58
CA VAL A 134 -27.02 41.05 -13.66
C VAL A 134 -27.65 42.34 -14.19
N SER A 135 -27.52 42.57 -15.50
CA SER A 135 -28.07 43.74 -16.17
C SER A 135 -29.28 43.35 -17.02
N PRO A 136 -30.23 44.28 -17.26
CA PRO A 136 -31.33 44.02 -18.19
C PRO A 136 -30.86 43.63 -19.59
N GLU A 137 -29.74 44.20 -20.05
CA GLU A 137 -29.12 43.84 -21.33
C GLU A 137 -28.60 42.39 -21.34
N TYR A 138 -28.02 41.92 -20.23
CA TYR A 138 -27.59 40.54 -20.10
C TYR A 138 -28.79 39.59 -20.14
N VAL A 139 -29.85 39.89 -19.38
CA VAL A 139 -31.09 39.07 -19.38
C VAL A 139 -31.67 38.96 -20.79
N ARG A 140 -31.88 40.09 -21.47
CA ARG A 140 -32.44 40.12 -22.84
C ARG A 140 -31.62 39.34 -23.87
N THR A 141 -30.33 39.17 -23.63
CA THR A 141 -29.44 38.47 -24.56
C THR A 141 -29.26 36.99 -24.24
N ILE A 142 -29.60 36.55 -23.03
CA ILE A 142 -29.40 35.18 -22.58
C ILE A 142 -30.70 34.40 -22.43
N VAL A 143 -31.84 35.07 -22.21
CA VAL A 143 -33.16 34.44 -22.02
C VAL A 143 -33.56 33.57 -23.21
N ASP A 144 -33.25 34.00 -24.44
CA ASP A 144 -33.55 33.23 -25.65
C ASP A 144 -32.64 32.00 -25.85
N SER A 145 -31.59 31.84 -25.03
CA SER A 145 -30.65 30.71 -25.13
C SER A 145 -31.13 29.47 -24.37
N PHE A 146 -32.11 29.62 -23.47
CA PHE A 146 -32.61 28.55 -22.61
C PHE A 146 -34.13 28.44 -22.75
N GLN A 147 -34.66 27.22 -22.69
CA GLN A 147 -36.11 27.00 -22.77
C GLN A 147 -36.82 27.49 -21.50
N GLU A 148 -36.20 27.27 -20.34
CA GLU A 148 -36.63 27.72 -19.04
C GLU A 148 -35.44 28.39 -18.35
N LEU A 149 -35.66 29.60 -17.82
CA LEU A 149 -34.64 30.37 -17.15
C LEU A 149 -35.25 31.18 -16.01
N ASP A 150 -35.01 30.70 -14.79
CA ASP A 150 -35.40 31.39 -13.57
C ASP A 150 -34.29 32.32 -13.05
N VAL A 151 -34.59 33.02 -11.96
CA VAL A 151 -33.64 33.96 -11.33
C VAL A 151 -32.40 33.24 -10.83
N ASP A 152 -32.55 32.07 -10.20
CA ASP A 152 -31.43 31.27 -9.69
C ASP A 152 -30.48 30.85 -10.82
N GLY A 153 -31.02 30.39 -11.94
CA GLY A 153 -30.28 30.06 -13.14
C GLY A 153 -29.54 31.26 -13.73
N LEU A 154 -30.19 32.43 -13.81
CA LEU A 154 -29.54 33.68 -14.24
C LEU A 154 -28.36 34.07 -13.35
N LEU A 155 -28.55 33.94 -12.03
CA LEU A 155 -27.49 34.18 -11.05
C LEU A 155 -26.34 33.19 -11.25
N GLN A 156 -26.63 31.91 -11.41
CA GLN A 156 -25.62 30.86 -11.64
C GLN A 156 -24.80 31.17 -12.90
N LEU A 157 -25.46 31.41 -14.04
CA LEU A 157 -24.80 31.80 -15.30
C LEU A 157 -23.92 33.03 -15.11
N LYS A 158 -24.42 34.05 -14.40
CA LYS A 158 -23.69 35.29 -14.16
C LYS A 158 -22.47 35.09 -13.27
N ILE A 159 -22.63 34.34 -12.17
CA ILE A 159 -21.58 34.04 -11.19
C ILE A 159 -20.42 33.30 -11.86
N PHE A 160 -20.73 32.34 -12.73
CA PHE A 160 -19.73 31.58 -13.50
C PHE A 160 -19.31 32.27 -14.80
N ASN A 161 -19.73 33.52 -15.00
CA ASN A 161 -19.36 34.39 -16.11
C ASN A 161 -19.64 33.75 -17.48
N ILE A 162 -20.78 33.08 -17.59
CA ILE A 162 -21.32 32.56 -18.84
C ILE A 162 -21.87 33.73 -19.65
N SER A 163 -21.46 33.83 -20.91
CA SER A 163 -21.85 34.93 -21.79
C SER A 163 -22.70 34.42 -22.96
N PRO A 164 -23.65 35.22 -23.48
CA PRO A 164 -24.41 34.87 -24.68
C PRO A 164 -23.50 34.52 -25.86
N LYS A 165 -22.39 35.25 -26.01
CA LYS A 165 -21.37 34.96 -27.03
C LYS A 165 -20.74 33.57 -26.83
N PHE A 166 -20.47 33.17 -25.59
CA PHE A 166 -19.95 31.83 -25.32
C PHE A 166 -20.94 30.75 -25.75
N LEU A 167 -22.21 30.85 -25.35
CA LEU A 167 -23.26 29.91 -25.73
C LEU A 167 -23.43 29.83 -27.25
N GLN A 168 -23.51 30.98 -27.94
CA GLN A 168 -23.57 31.03 -29.39
C GLN A 168 -22.38 30.33 -30.05
N GLN A 169 -21.16 30.56 -29.56
CA GLN A 169 -19.98 29.93 -30.11
C GLN A 169 -19.90 28.42 -29.81
N MET A 170 -20.50 27.94 -28.73
CA MET A 170 -20.64 26.51 -28.45
C MET A 170 -21.59 25.85 -29.46
N VAL A 171 -22.74 26.50 -29.76
CA VAL A 171 -23.66 26.05 -30.83
C VAL A 171 -22.94 26.00 -32.18
N GLU A 172 -22.13 27.01 -32.51
CA GLU A 172 -21.30 27.02 -33.72
C GLU A 172 -20.20 25.95 -33.73
N ALA A 173 -19.84 25.39 -32.57
CA ALA A 173 -18.92 24.25 -32.44
C ALA A 173 -19.66 22.90 -32.43
N GLY A 174 -20.98 22.90 -32.64
CA GLY A 174 -21.81 21.68 -32.64
C GLY A 174 -22.31 21.25 -31.27
N ILE A 175 -22.13 22.08 -30.24
CA ILE A 175 -22.63 21.83 -28.89
C ILE A 175 -23.85 22.73 -28.65
N ASP A 176 -25.03 22.21 -28.95
CA ASP A 176 -26.32 22.86 -28.75
C ASP A 176 -27.12 22.20 -27.63
N GLY A 177 -28.33 22.71 -27.37
CA GLY A 177 -29.25 22.10 -26.40
C GLY A 177 -28.79 22.15 -24.93
N LEU A 178 -27.78 22.96 -24.60
CA LEU A 178 -27.24 23.09 -23.24
C LEU A 178 -28.32 23.53 -22.26
N ASP A 179 -28.43 22.82 -21.15
CA ASP A 179 -29.10 23.35 -19.97
C ASP A 179 -28.17 24.31 -19.19
N ILE A 180 -28.71 24.89 -18.12
CA ILE A 180 -27.99 25.86 -17.30
C ILE A 180 -26.78 25.21 -16.62
N ASP A 181 -26.93 23.98 -16.14
CA ASP A 181 -25.89 23.26 -15.44
C ASP A 181 -24.76 22.87 -16.41
N ASP A 182 -25.08 22.39 -17.61
CA ASP A 182 -24.11 22.10 -18.67
C ASP A 182 -23.27 23.33 -19.01
N ALA A 183 -23.94 24.46 -19.28
CA ALA A 183 -23.26 25.71 -19.61
C ALA A 183 -22.31 26.15 -18.49
N VAL A 184 -22.74 25.99 -17.24
CA VAL A 184 -21.96 26.31 -16.04
C VAL A 184 -20.77 25.36 -15.88
N GLN A 185 -20.97 24.05 -16.02
CA GLN A 185 -19.91 23.04 -15.93
C GLN A 185 -18.83 23.29 -16.98
N LEU A 186 -19.21 23.51 -18.24
CA LEU A 186 -18.29 23.89 -19.32
C LEU A 186 -17.51 25.17 -18.96
N GLY A 187 -18.18 26.15 -18.36
CA GLY A 187 -17.59 27.40 -17.87
C GLY A 187 -16.53 27.17 -16.79
N ILE A 188 -16.88 26.41 -15.74
CA ILE A 188 -16.04 26.07 -14.59
C ILE A 188 -14.78 25.32 -15.04
N HIS A 189 -14.95 24.32 -15.90
CA HIS A 189 -13.87 23.49 -16.43
C HIS A 189 -13.13 24.13 -17.61
N LYS A 190 -13.49 25.37 -17.95
CA LYS A 190 -12.85 26.19 -18.99
C LYS A 190 -12.86 25.53 -20.36
N ILE A 191 -13.90 24.76 -20.65
CA ILE A 191 -14.15 24.25 -21.99
C ILE A 191 -14.50 25.45 -22.87
N ARG A 192 -13.88 25.52 -24.04
CA ARG A 192 -14.03 26.64 -24.98
C ARG A 192 -14.38 26.08 -26.37
N PRO A 193 -15.08 26.84 -27.21
CA PRO A 193 -15.41 26.42 -28.58
C PRO A 193 -14.20 25.96 -29.39
N GLU A 194 -13.05 26.62 -29.22
CA GLU A 194 -11.80 26.25 -29.88
C GLU A 194 -11.26 24.89 -29.41
N PHE A 195 -11.50 24.52 -28.15
CA PHE A 195 -11.12 23.19 -27.64
C PHE A 195 -11.95 22.10 -28.32
N VAL A 196 -13.28 22.28 -28.38
CA VAL A 196 -14.20 21.34 -29.03
C VAL A 196 -13.81 21.15 -30.50
N LYS A 197 -13.64 22.25 -31.25
CA LYS A 197 -13.24 22.19 -32.67
C LYS A 197 -11.91 21.48 -32.89
N LYS A 198 -10.92 21.73 -32.04
CA LYS A 198 -9.63 21.04 -32.13
C LYS A 198 -9.72 19.56 -31.77
N MET A 199 -10.60 19.17 -30.86
CA MET A 199 -10.85 17.75 -30.55
C MET A 199 -11.52 17.04 -31.73
N GLN A 200 -12.50 17.69 -32.38
CA GLN A 200 -13.11 17.21 -33.62
C GLN A 200 -12.05 17.04 -34.74
N GLU A 201 -11.12 17.98 -34.89
CA GLU A 201 -9.98 17.83 -35.82
C GLU A 201 -9.08 16.62 -35.51
N CYS A 202 -9.08 16.13 -34.27
CA CYS A 202 -8.37 14.91 -33.86
C CYS A 202 -9.22 13.64 -34.02
N GLY A 203 -10.43 13.74 -34.59
CA GLY A 203 -11.34 12.61 -34.81
C GLY A 203 -12.36 12.38 -33.69
N PHE A 204 -12.43 13.26 -32.69
CA PHE A 204 -13.42 13.19 -31.61
C PHE A 204 -14.64 14.05 -31.96
N ASP A 205 -15.41 13.58 -32.95
CA ASP A 205 -16.55 14.31 -33.51
C ASP A 205 -17.83 14.22 -32.65
N GLU A 206 -17.96 13.13 -31.88
CA GLU A 206 -19.13 12.81 -31.06
C GLU A 206 -18.75 12.87 -29.57
N LEU A 207 -18.55 14.07 -29.03
CA LEU A 207 -18.31 14.28 -27.59
C LEU A 207 -19.55 14.84 -26.93
N ASP A 208 -20.02 14.17 -25.87
CA ASP A 208 -21.05 14.74 -25.02
C ASP A 208 -20.48 15.73 -23.99
N ILE A 209 -21.36 16.32 -23.17
CA ILE A 209 -20.96 17.32 -22.18
C ILE A 209 -20.08 16.70 -21.09
N ASP A 210 -20.40 15.47 -20.67
CA ASP A 210 -19.66 14.76 -19.63
C ASP A 210 -18.24 14.45 -20.12
N ASP A 211 -18.07 13.99 -21.37
CA ASP A 211 -16.78 13.77 -22.02
C ASP A 211 -15.94 15.04 -22.03
N LEU A 212 -16.51 16.15 -22.50
CA LEU A 212 -15.82 17.44 -22.55
C LEU A 212 -15.38 17.90 -21.17
N VAL A 213 -16.25 17.75 -20.17
CA VAL A 213 -15.97 18.09 -18.78
C VAL A 213 -14.86 17.20 -18.20
N GLN A 214 -14.91 15.89 -18.41
CA GLN A 214 -13.88 14.95 -17.97
C GLN A 214 -12.50 15.28 -18.58
N LEU A 215 -12.45 15.50 -19.89
CA LEU A 215 -11.22 15.93 -20.58
C LEU A 215 -10.67 17.23 -19.98
N GLY A 216 -11.54 18.19 -19.66
CA GLY A 216 -11.16 19.45 -19.00
C GLY A 216 -10.63 19.27 -17.58
N ILE A 217 -11.29 18.46 -16.75
CA ILE A 217 -10.88 18.14 -15.38
C ILE A 217 -9.48 17.53 -15.37
N HIS A 218 -9.24 16.58 -16.27
CA HIS A 218 -7.97 15.87 -16.40
C HIS A 218 -6.95 16.59 -17.29
N ARG A 219 -7.27 17.81 -17.72
CA ARG A 219 -6.40 18.73 -18.48
C ARG A 219 -5.88 18.14 -19.78
N ILE A 220 -6.68 17.30 -20.43
CA ILE A 220 -6.34 16.78 -21.75
C ILE A 220 -6.34 17.95 -22.74
N GLN A 221 -5.31 18.02 -23.57
CA GLN A 221 -5.16 19.05 -24.59
C GLN A 221 -5.14 18.39 -25.98
N PRO A 222 -5.71 19.03 -27.03
CA PRO A 222 -5.68 18.47 -28.39
C PRO A 222 -4.26 18.20 -28.89
N GLU A 223 -3.27 18.96 -28.43
CA GLU A 223 -1.86 18.74 -28.78
C GLU A 223 -1.34 17.39 -28.24
N LEU A 224 -1.77 16.95 -27.05
CA LEU A 224 -1.43 15.63 -26.52
C LEU A 224 -2.03 14.52 -27.41
N VAL A 225 -3.29 14.68 -27.81
CA VAL A 225 -3.98 13.70 -28.68
C VAL A 225 -3.24 13.55 -30.01
N LYS A 226 -2.90 14.67 -30.67
CA LYS A 226 -2.11 14.66 -31.91
C LYS A 226 -0.75 14.00 -31.73
N GLU A 227 -0.03 14.32 -30.65
CA GLU A 227 1.27 13.68 -30.36
C GLU A 227 1.13 12.16 -30.16
N MET A 228 0.06 11.69 -29.51
CA MET A 228 -0.22 10.25 -29.34
C MET A 228 -0.54 9.58 -30.68
N GLN A 229 -1.37 10.19 -31.52
CA GLN A 229 -1.67 9.70 -32.87
C GLN A 229 -0.41 9.64 -33.76
N GLU A 230 0.44 10.67 -33.71
CA GLU A 230 1.74 10.67 -34.41
C GLU A 230 2.68 9.55 -33.94
N MET A 231 2.48 9.05 -32.73
CA MET A 231 3.19 7.89 -32.17
C MET A 231 2.50 6.56 -32.48
N GLY A 232 1.42 6.54 -33.27
CA GLY A 232 0.70 5.35 -33.71
C GLY A 232 -0.44 4.91 -32.79
N PHE A 233 -0.85 5.74 -31.82
CA PHE A 233 -2.05 5.50 -31.01
C PHE A 233 -3.25 6.19 -31.66
N ASP A 234 -3.74 5.60 -32.75
CA ASP A 234 -4.77 6.21 -33.58
C ASP A 234 -6.21 5.99 -33.07
N ASP A 235 -6.45 4.88 -32.37
CA ASP A 235 -7.77 4.46 -31.86
C ASP A 235 -7.87 4.70 -30.34
N LEU A 236 -7.93 5.98 -29.95
CA LEU A 236 -8.01 6.40 -28.55
C LEU A 236 -9.46 6.72 -28.17
N SER A 237 -9.94 6.14 -27.08
CA SER A 237 -11.22 6.53 -26.46
C SER A 237 -11.05 7.76 -25.54
N VAL A 238 -12.16 8.36 -25.11
CA VAL A 238 -12.15 9.42 -24.08
C VAL A 238 -11.58 8.88 -22.76
N ASP A 239 -11.98 7.66 -22.39
CA ASP A 239 -11.46 6.99 -21.19
C ASP A 239 -9.93 6.81 -21.26
N ASP A 240 -9.39 6.39 -22.40
CA ASP A 240 -7.94 6.27 -22.62
C ASP A 240 -7.23 7.61 -22.38
N LEU A 241 -7.74 8.67 -22.98
CA LEU A 241 -7.18 10.02 -22.81
C LEU A 241 -7.23 10.47 -21.34
N VAL A 242 -8.35 10.22 -20.66
CA VAL A 242 -8.50 10.52 -19.24
C VAL A 242 -7.49 9.74 -18.40
N GLN A 243 -7.31 8.43 -18.63
CA GLN A 243 -6.32 7.62 -17.93
C GLN A 243 -4.88 8.12 -18.18
N ILE A 244 -4.55 8.46 -19.43
CA ILE A 244 -3.27 9.08 -19.80
C ILE A 244 -3.02 10.37 -18.99
N GLY A 245 -4.03 11.23 -18.87
CA GLY A 245 -3.96 12.46 -18.09
C GLY A 245 -3.77 12.24 -16.59
N ILE A 246 -4.59 11.34 -16.00
CA ILE A 246 -4.55 10.97 -14.58
C ILE A 246 -3.17 10.43 -14.21
N HIS A 247 -2.64 9.51 -15.02
CA HIS A 247 -1.37 8.84 -14.77
C HIS A 247 -0.16 9.60 -15.33
N HIS A 248 -0.37 10.81 -15.84
CA HIS A 248 0.66 11.74 -16.30
C HIS A 248 1.58 11.14 -17.36
N ILE A 249 1.03 10.32 -18.24
CA ILE A 249 1.76 9.68 -19.33
C ILE A 249 2.07 10.76 -20.38
N ARG A 250 3.36 10.98 -20.65
CA ARG A 250 3.82 12.03 -21.58
C ARG A 250 4.46 11.41 -22.81
N PRO A 251 4.36 12.04 -23.99
CA PRO A 251 5.02 11.55 -25.20
C PRO A 251 6.53 11.34 -25.06
N GLN A 252 7.21 12.17 -24.25
CA GLN A 252 8.63 11.97 -23.96
C GLN A 252 8.92 10.68 -23.18
N PHE A 253 8.02 10.27 -22.27
CA PHE A 253 8.14 9.01 -21.54
C PHE A 253 7.99 7.83 -22.49
N ILE A 254 6.96 7.84 -23.36
CA ILE A 254 6.72 6.79 -24.35
C ILE A 254 7.94 6.62 -25.27
N LYS A 255 8.50 7.72 -25.77
CA LYS A 255 9.74 7.70 -26.59
C LYS A 255 10.90 7.03 -25.86
N GLN A 256 11.10 7.33 -24.58
CA GLN A 256 12.17 6.71 -23.79
C GLN A 256 11.95 5.21 -23.58
N ILE A 257 10.70 4.78 -23.37
CA ILE A 257 10.38 3.36 -23.22
C ILE A 257 10.60 2.61 -24.54
N ARG A 258 10.18 3.17 -25.68
CA ARG A 258 10.46 2.62 -27.02
C ARG A 258 11.96 2.56 -27.33
N GLU A 259 12.72 3.60 -27.00
CA GLU A 259 14.19 3.61 -27.15
C GLU A 259 14.90 2.50 -26.34
N LEU A 260 14.25 1.95 -25.31
CA LEU A 260 14.74 0.82 -24.52
C LEU A 260 14.33 -0.55 -25.09
N GLY A 261 13.64 -0.57 -26.23
CA GLY A 261 13.27 -1.77 -27.00
C GLY A 261 11.83 -2.24 -26.81
N PHE A 262 10.98 -1.45 -26.15
CA PHE A 262 9.53 -1.74 -26.02
C PHE A 262 8.76 -0.92 -27.06
N ASP A 263 8.82 -1.35 -28.32
CA ASP A 263 8.24 -0.61 -29.44
C ASP A 263 6.71 -0.79 -29.54
N ASP A 264 6.23 -2.01 -29.28
CA ASP A 264 4.82 -2.40 -29.34
C ASP A 264 4.18 -2.21 -27.95
N LEU A 265 3.62 -1.01 -27.73
CA LEU A 265 3.00 -0.61 -26.47
C LEU A 265 1.52 -0.34 -26.71
N SER A 266 0.66 -0.96 -25.92
CA SER A 266 -0.75 -0.59 -25.81
C SER A 266 -0.95 0.62 -24.88
N VAL A 267 -2.15 1.21 -24.90
CA VAL A 267 -2.50 2.24 -23.91
C VAL A 267 -2.50 1.65 -22.50
N ASP A 268 -3.01 0.43 -22.34
CA ASP A 268 -3.03 -0.28 -21.06
C ASP A 268 -1.61 -0.46 -20.49
N ASP A 269 -0.63 -0.84 -21.32
CA ASP A 269 0.78 -0.94 -20.91
C ASP A 269 1.29 0.38 -20.35
N LEU A 270 1.04 1.48 -21.06
CA LEU A 270 1.46 2.81 -20.64
C LEU A 270 0.79 3.22 -19.33
N VAL A 271 -0.50 2.90 -19.18
CA VAL A 271 -1.29 3.17 -17.98
C VAL A 271 -0.75 2.37 -16.79
N GLN A 272 -0.44 1.08 -16.95
CA GLN A 272 0.18 0.26 -15.91
C GLN A 272 1.53 0.81 -15.46
N LEU A 273 2.40 1.17 -16.41
CA LEU A 273 3.67 1.83 -16.11
C LEU A 273 3.46 3.14 -15.32
N GLY A 274 2.45 3.93 -15.69
CA GLY A 274 2.10 5.18 -15.04
C GLY A 274 1.53 5.00 -13.62
N ILE A 275 0.58 4.08 -13.43
CA ILE A 275 -0.02 3.71 -12.13
C ILE A 275 1.09 3.35 -11.13
N HIS A 276 2.00 2.48 -11.55
CA HIS A 276 3.09 1.97 -10.72
C HIS A 276 4.33 2.87 -10.71
N ARG A 277 4.25 4.05 -11.36
CA ARG A 277 5.30 5.09 -11.41
C ARG A 277 6.65 4.54 -11.88
N ILE A 278 6.62 3.59 -12.80
CA ILE A 278 7.81 2.95 -13.33
C ILE A 278 8.58 3.97 -14.16
N GLN A 279 9.83 4.18 -13.78
CA GLN A 279 10.67 5.20 -14.40
C GLN A 279 11.54 4.59 -15.50
N PRO A 280 11.89 5.36 -16.55
CA PRO A 280 12.76 4.87 -17.62
C PRO A 280 14.12 4.35 -17.12
N TYR A 281 14.63 4.85 -15.99
CA TYR A 281 15.87 4.33 -15.41
C TYR A 281 15.73 2.88 -14.95
N TYR A 282 14.59 2.51 -14.36
CA TYR A 282 14.35 1.15 -13.87
C TYR A 282 14.23 0.19 -15.04
N VAL A 283 13.47 0.59 -16.07
CA VAL A 283 13.32 -0.16 -17.33
C VAL A 283 14.69 -0.38 -17.99
N ARG A 284 15.53 0.67 -18.06
CA ARG A 284 16.89 0.55 -18.61
C ARG A 284 17.74 -0.44 -17.82
N GLU A 285 17.78 -0.32 -16.50
CA GLU A 285 18.57 -1.21 -15.65
C GLU A 285 18.11 -2.67 -15.75
N MET A 286 16.80 -2.90 -15.92
CA MET A 286 16.23 -4.21 -16.17
C MET A 286 16.62 -4.74 -17.56
N ARG A 287 16.58 -3.91 -18.61
CA ARG A 287 17.07 -4.29 -19.95
C ARG A 287 18.56 -4.61 -19.96
N ASP A 288 19.36 -3.92 -19.16
CA ASP A 288 20.81 -4.18 -19.03
C ASP A 288 21.11 -5.54 -18.37
N THR A 289 20.12 -6.21 -17.76
CA THR A 289 20.26 -7.60 -17.28
C THR A 289 20.27 -8.61 -18.44
N SER A 290 19.96 -8.18 -19.66
CA SER A 290 19.84 -9.02 -20.86
C SER A 290 18.76 -10.10 -20.79
N MET A 291 17.90 -10.10 -19.76
CA MET A 291 16.69 -10.92 -19.74
C MET A 291 15.69 -10.39 -20.77
N ASP A 292 14.95 -11.31 -21.38
CA ASP A 292 13.76 -10.98 -22.14
C ASP A 292 12.61 -10.74 -21.15
N ILE A 293 12.23 -9.48 -20.94
CA ILE A 293 11.26 -9.06 -19.94
C ILE A 293 10.16 -8.27 -20.66
N THR A 294 8.91 -8.66 -20.46
CA THR A 294 7.70 -7.98 -20.95
C THR A 294 7.34 -6.76 -20.08
N ILE A 295 6.39 -5.92 -20.53
CA ILE A 295 5.90 -4.82 -19.70
C ILE A 295 5.20 -5.33 -18.44
N ASP A 296 4.38 -6.38 -18.57
CA ASP A 296 3.68 -6.99 -17.43
C ASP A 296 4.66 -7.49 -16.36
N GLU A 297 5.72 -8.18 -16.77
CA GLU A 297 6.77 -8.66 -15.86
C GLU A 297 7.55 -7.49 -15.23
N LEU A 298 7.86 -6.43 -15.99
CA LEU A 298 8.48 -5.22 -15.43
C LEU A 298 7.59 -4.60 -14.34
N VAL A 299 6.27 -4.56 -14.59
CA VAL A 299 5.28 -4.05 -13.65
C VAL A 299 5.21 -4.92 -12.41
N GLN A 300 5.14 -6.24 -12.55
CA GLN A 300 5.13 -7.19 -11.43
C GLN A 300 6.38 -7.06 -10.56
N LEU A 301 7.57 -7.07 -11.18
CA LEU A 301 8.83 -6.88 -10.45
C LEU A 301 8.87 -5.54 -9.70
N ALA A 302 8.36 -4.46 -10.32
CA ALA A 302 8.32 -3.14 -9.70
C ALA A 302 7.34 -3.09 -8.51
N ILE A 303 6.17 -3.72 -8.61
CA ILE A 303 5.19 -3.83 -7.52
C ILE A 303 5.79 -4.55 -6.32
N HIS A 304 6.56 -5.61 -6.56
CA HIS A 304 7.24 -6.38 -5.52
C HIS A 304 8.56 -5.76 -5.04
N LEU A 305 8.91 -4.57 -5.54
CA LEU A 305 10.13 -3.82 -5.19
C LEU A 305 11.43 -4.59 -5.50
N ILE A 306 11.38 -5.46 -6.50
CA ILE A 306 12.53 -6.26 -6.91
C ILE A 306 13.49 -5.36 -7.69
N SER A 307 14.68 -5.17 -7.14
CA SER A 307 15.68 -4.30 -7.76
C SER A 307 16.40 -4.97 -8.93
N PRO A 308 16.84 -4.22 -9.95
CA PRO A 308 17.70 -4.75 -11.00
C PRO A 308 19.00 -5.36 -10.47
N THR A 309 19.49 -4.89 -9.32
CA THR A 309 20.66 -5.50 -8.64
C THR A 309 20.36 -6.91 -8.17
N TYR A 310 19.19 -7.14 -7.55
CA TYR A 310 18.78 -8.48 -7.14
C TYR A 310 18.63 -9.41 -8.34
N VAL A 311 18.02 -8.95 -9.43
CA VAL A 311 17.92 -9.72 -10.69
C VAL A 311 19.32 -10.13 -11.20
N ARG A 312 20.27 -9.19 -11.27
CA ARG A 312 21.65 -9.48 -11.69
C ARG A 312 22.36 -10.48 -10.78
N GLU A 313 22.14 -10.39 -9.48
CA GLU A 313 22.70 -11.33 -8.51
C GLU A 313 22.13 -12.74 -8.69
N MET A 314 20.83 -12.87 -8.98
CA MET A 314 20.19 -14.16 -9.26
C MET A 314 20.69 -14.75 -10.58
N LEU A 315 20.83 -13.94 -11.64
CA LEU A 315 21.42 -14.37 -12.92
C LEU A 315 22.88 -14.80 -12.80
N ALA A 316 23.63 -14.23 -11.85
CA ALA A 316 25.00 -14.65 -11.58
C ALA A 316 25.08 -16.05 -10.91
N TYR A 317 24.01 -16.45 -10.21
CA TYR A 317 23.87 -17.80 -9.65
C TYR A 317 23.37 -18.79 -10.70
N ASP A 318 22.28 -18.44 -11.39
CA ASP A 318 21.67 -19.24 -12.44
C ASP A 318 21.34 -18.33 -13.64
N PRO A 319 22.13 -18.39 -14.73
CA PRO A 319 21.90 -17.57 -15.91
C PRO A 319 20.58 -17.83 -16.65
N ASP A 320 19.94 -18.98 -16.41
CA ASP A 320 18.71 -19.41 -17.08
C ASP A 320 17.46 -19.24 -16.18
N ILE A 321 17.60 -18.63 -15.00
CA ILE A 321 16.51 -18.43 -14.04
C ILE A 321 15.37 -17.58 -14.65
N SER A 322 14.12 -18.02 -14.43
CA SER A 322 12.94 -17.31 -14.90
C SER A 322 12.59 -16.10 -14.02
N ILE A 323 11.84 -15.13 -14.56
CA ILE A 323 11.35 -13.97 -13.79
C ILE A 323 10.43 -14.42 -12.65
N ASP A 324 9.55 -15.39 -12.92
CA ASP A 324 8.68 -16.01 -11.90
C ASP A 324 9.50 -16.60 -10.75
N ASP A 325 10.60 -17.30 -11.06
CA ASP A 325 11.48 -17.89 -10.06
C ASP A 325 12.23 -16.83 -9.24
N ILE A 326 12.71 -15.76 -9.89
CA ILE A 326 13.33 -14.61 -9.22
C ILE A 326 12.35 -13.96 -8.26
N GLU A 327 11.13 -13.68 -8.73
CA GLU A 327 10.06 -13.07 -7.94
C GLU A 327 9.73 -13.95 -6.75
N HIS A 328 9.48 -15.23 -7.00
CA HIS A 328 9.05 -16.14 -5.96
C HIS A 328 10.17 -16.36 -4.92
N ALA A 329 11.44 -16.42 -5.32
CA ALA A 329 12.58 -16.44 -4.41
C ALA A 329 12.64 -15.18 -3.54
N TYR A 330 12.45 -14.00 -4.15
CA TYR A 330 12.46 -12.73 -3.43
C TYR A 330 11.37 -12.69 -2.34
N LEU A 331 10.15 -13.11 -2.69
CA LEU A 331 9.02 -13.17 -1.77
C LEU A 331 9.24 -14.15 -0.59
N HIS A 332 10.12 -15.13 -0.74
CA HIS A 332 10.48 -16.09 0.31
C HIS A 332 11.79 -15.74 1.04
N GLY A 333 12.35 -14.55 0.78
CA GLY A 333 13.57 -14.08 1.45
C GLY A 333 14.84 -14.80 1.02
N VAL A 334 14.82 -15.48 -0.13
CA VAL A 334 16.01 -16.10 -0.73
C VAL A 334 16.83 -15.00 -1.41
N ASN A 335 18.15 -15.02 -1.26
CA ASN A 335 19.05 -14.10 -1.93
C ASN A 335 20.33 -14.81 -2.40
N SER A 336 21.08 -14.18 -3.29
CA SER A 336 22.30 -14.75 -3.88
C SER A 336 23.34 -15.20 -2.85
N SER A 337 23.52 -14.44 -1.76
CA SER A 337 24.43 -14.82 -0.67
C SER A 337 23.99 -16.14 -0.01
N MET A 338 22.70 -16.30 0.25
CA MET A 338 22.15 -17.53 0.81
C MET A 338 22.36 -18.72 -0.14
N LEU A 339 22.16 -18.53 -1.45
CA LEU A 339 22.40 -19.56 -2.46
C LEU A 339 23.87 -20.02 -2.49
N LEU A 340 24.81 -19.06 -2.40
CA LEU A 340 26.24 -19.36 -2.29
C LEU A 340 26.56 -20.12 -0.99
N GLU A 341 25.95 -19.75 0.14
CA GLU A 341 26.16 -20.46 1.40
C GLU A 341 25.64 -21.91 1.37
N TYR A 342 24.53 -22.18 0.68
CA TYR A 342 24.06 -23.56 0.46
C TYR A 342 25.06 -24.36 -0.38
N LYS A 343 25.59 -23.77 -1.45
CA LYS A 343 26.65 -24.37 -2.26
C LYS A 343 27.90 -24.68 -1.43
N ASP A 344 28.34 -23.75 -0.60
CA ASP A 344 29.48 -23.93 0.33
C ASP A 344 29.20 -24.97 1.42
N ALA A 345 27.93 -25.21 1.76
CA ALA A 345 27.51 -26.32 2.62
C ALA A 345 27.48 -27.68 1.90
N GLY A 346 27.91 -27.72 0.62
CA GLY A 346 27.96 -28.89 -0.23
C GLY A 346 26.59 -29.31 -0.75
N MET A 347 25.67 -28.34 -0.91
CA MET A 347 24.42 -28.52 -1.64
C MET A 347 24.58 -27.84 -3.01
N GLU A 348 25.22 -28.55 -3.94
CA GLU A 348 25.49 -28.07 -5.29
C GLU A 348 24.26 -28.29 -6.18
N ASP A 349 24.05 -27.37 -7.13
CA ASP A 349 23.06 -27.48 -8.21
C ASP A 349 21.62 -27.79 -7.76
N LEU A 350 21.22 -27.27 -6.60
CA LEU A 350 19.86 -27.43 -6.12
C LEU A 350 18.85 -26.62 -6.94
N PRO A 351 17.71 -27.23 -7.33
CA PRO A 351 16.55 -26.49 -7.79
C PRO A 351 16.14 -25.41 -6.78
N LEU A 352 15.73 -24.24 -7.27
CA LEU A 352 15.31 -23.15 -6.41
C LEU A 352 14.12 -23.53 -5.52
N GLU A 353 13.25 -24.43 -5.99
CA GLU A 353 12.14 -25.00 -5.22
C GLU A 353 12.65 -25.73 -3.96
N ASP A 354 13.71 -26.54 -4.08
CA ASP A 354 14.30 -27.27 -2.96
C ASP A 354 14.88 -26.30 -1.92
N ILE A 355 15.55 -25.26 -2.39
CA ILE A 355 16.08 -24.19 -1.52
C ILE A 355 14.94 -23.49 -0.79
N ARG A 356 13.84 -23.19 -1.48
CA ARG A 356 12.66 -22.58 -0.87
C ARG A 356 12.04 -23.48 0.20
N GLN A 357 11.90 -24.77 -0.06
CA GLN A 357 11.40 -25.71 0.95
C GLN A 357 12.33 -25.78 2.15
N MET A 358 13.64 -25.85 1.92
CA MET A 358 14.64 -25.78 3.00
C MET A 358 14.48 -24.52 3.85
N VAL A 359 14.36 -23.34 3.22
CA VAL A 359 14.18 -22.06 3.93
C VAL A 359 12.88 -22.07 4.75
N ASN A 360 11.77 -22.49 4.16
CA ASN A 360 10.46 -22.58 4.83
C ASN A 360 10.48 -23.52 6.05
N HIS A 361 11.31 -24.56 6.00
CA HIS A 361 11.49 -25.52 7.08
C HIS A 361 12.69 -25.24 8.00
N GLY A 362 13.35 -24.08 7.86
CA GLY A 362 14.45 -23.66 8.74
C GLY A 362 15.76 -24.43 8.53
N VAL A 363 15.92 -25.13 7.41
CA VAL A 363 17.13 -25.87 7.03
C VAL A 363 18.17 -24.85 6.54
N THR A 364 18.97 -24.32 7.46
CA THR A 364 20.03 -23.34 7.13
C THR A 364 21.33 -24.00 6.64
N PRO A 365 22.22 -23.27 5.94
CA PRO A 365 23.56 -23.76 5.61
C PRO A 365 24.36 -24.24 6.84
N GLY A 366 24.20 -23.57 7.98
CA GLY A 366 24.81 -23.99 9.25
C GLY A 366 24.24 -25.30 9.79
N PHE A 367 22.93 -25.51 9.64
CA PHE A 367 22.28 -26.77 9.97
C PHE A 367 22.83 -27.91 9.10
N ILE A 368 22.90 -27.72 7.79
CA ILE A 368 23.44 -28.71 6.84
C ILE A 368 24.85 -29.13 7.20
N ARG A 369 25.75 -28.16 7.44
CA ARG A 369 27.13 -28.45 7.87
C ARG A 369 27.17 -29.24 9.16
N GLY A 370 26.36 -28.85 10.15
CA GLY A 370 26.28 -29.54 11.44
C GLY A 370 25.78 -30.98 11.34
N VAL A 371 24.79 -31.25 10.47
CA VAL A 371 24.27 -32.60 10.20
C VAL A 371 25.34 -33.45 9.50
N LYS A 372 26.03 -32.90 8.49
CA LYS A 372 27.14 -33.58 7.80
C LYS A 372 28.31 -33.89 8.74
N GLU A 373 28.68 -32.94 9.61
CA GLU A 373 29.69 -33.13 10.66
C GLU A 373 29.31 -34.21 11.68
N ALA A 374 28.01 -34.39 11.93
CA ALA A 374 27.50 -35.46 12.78
C ALA A 374 27.53 -36.85 12.08
N GLY A 375 27.97 -36.94 10.82
CA GLY A 375 28.18 -38.21 10.13
C GLY A 375 27.17 -38.51 9.02
N PHE A 376 26.10 -37.72 8.88
CA PHE A 376 25.10 -37.85 7.81
C PHE A 376 25.60 -37.14 6.55
N LYS A 377 26.60 -37.74 5.88
CA LYS A 377 27.33 -37.10 4.77
C LYS A 377 26.54 -37.01 3.46
N ASP A 378 25.79 -38.07 3.13
CA ASP A 378 25.04 -38.24 1.88
C ASP A 378 23.53 -38.14 2.12
N ILE A 379 23.11 -37.13 2.88
CA ILE A 379 21.71 -36.91 3.24
C ILE A 379 21.00 -36.06 2.17
N GLU A 380 19.82 -36.50 1.76
CA GLU A 380 19.00 -35.83 0.75
C GLU A 380 18.28 -34.59 1.34
N VAL A 381 17.82 -33.69 0.46
CA VAL A 381 17.12 -32.46 0.86
C VAL A 381 15.87 -32.76 1.68
N ASP A 382 15.04 -33.71 1.22
CA ASP A 382 13.82 -34.13 1.90
C ASP A 382 14.11 -34.61 3.33
N ASP A 383 15.22 -35.32 3.52
CA ASP A 383 15.65 -35.82 4.82
C ASP A 383 16.17 -34.71 5.74
N MET A 384 16.87 -33.71 5.19
CA MET A 384 17.24 -32.50 5.94
C MET A 384 16.00 -31.73 6.42
N ILE A 385 15.00 -31.58 5.54
CA ILE A 385 13.72 -30.96 5.85
C ILE A 385 13.01 -31.76 6.95
N ARG A 386 12.96 -33.09 6.84
CA ARG A 386 12.35 -33.97 7.85
C ARG A 386 13.04 -33.83 9.20
N PHE A 387 14.37 -33.77 9.26
CA PHE A 387 15.07 -33.52 10.52
C PHE A 387 14.65 -32.19 11.16
N SER A 388 14.73 -31.10 10.39
CA SER A 388 14.40 -29.76 10.91
C SER A 388 12.94 -29.67 11.34
N ALA A 389 12.01 -30.16 10.52
CA ALA A 389 10.57 -30.16 10.79
C ALA A 389 10.18 -30.97 12.03
N ASN A 390 10.95 -32.01 12.39
CA ASN A 390 10.73 -32.84 13.59
C ASN A 390 11.60 -32.42 14.78
N GLY A 391 12.19 -31.22 14.74
CA GLY A 391 12.95 -30.66 15.87
C GLY A 391 14.32 -31.30 16.11
N VAL A 392 14.82 -32.10 15.15
CA VAL A 392 16.16 -32.71 15.25
C VAL A 392 17.20 -31.65 14.96
N THR A 393 17.69 -30.99 16.01
CA THR A 393 18.73 -29.94 15.89
C THR A 393 20.15 -30.53 15.84
N VAL A 394 21.12 -29.78 15.30
CA VAL A 394 22.56 -30.16 15.36
C VAL A 394 23.03 -30.43 16.79
N LYS A 395 22.52 -29.65 17.76
CA LYS A 395 22.82 -29.88 19.18
C LYS A 395 22.24 -31.22 19.66
N TYR A 396 21.01 -31.54 19.28
CA TYR A 396 20.38 -32.81 19.62
C TYR A 396 21.18 -33.99 19.07
N LEU A 397 21.61 -33.93 17.81
CA LEU A 397 22.48 -34.95 17.19
C LEU A 397 23.77 -35.17 17.98
N ARG A 398 24.51 -34.09 18.25
CA ARG A 398 25.78 -34.15 19.01
C ARG A 398 25.57 -34.68 20.44
N ASP A 399 24.50 -34.28 21.10
CA ASP A 399 24.20 -34.74 22.47
C ASP A 399 23.78 -36.21 22.51
N MET A 400 23.07 -36.72 21.50
CA MET A 400 22.75 -38.15 21.36
C MET A 400 24.01 -39.00 21.15
N GLN A 401 24.94 -38.54 20.31
CA GLN A 401 26.24 -39.18 20.12
C GLN A 401 27.05 -39.19 21.43
N ALA A 402 27.10 -38.07 22.15
CA ALA A 402 27.74 -37.98 23.46
C ALA A 402 27.08 -38.88 24.53
N ALA A 403 25.79 -39.19 24.36
CA ALA A 403 25.05 -40.15 25.18
C ALA A 403 25.35 -41.62 24.83
N GLY A 404 26.17 -41.86 23.80
CA GLY A 404 26.60 -43.19 23.34
C GLY A 404 25.79 -43.75 22.17
N PHE A 405 24.81 -43.01 21.66
CA PHE A 405 23.97 -43.42 20.53
C PHE A 405 24.58 -42.93 19.22
N ASN A 406 25.68 -43.57 18.79
CA ASN A 406 26.46 -43.16 17.62
C ASN A 406 25.98 -43.78 16.31
N ASP A 407 25.22 -44.86 16.37
CA ASP A 407 24.79 -45.67 15.21
C ASP A 407 23.29 -45.52 14.92
N LEU A 408 22.69 -44.38 15.28
CA LEU A 408 21.28 -44.10 14.97
C LEU A 408 21.14 -43.60 13.54
N ASP A 409 20.14 -44.14 12.84
CA ASP A 409 19.75 -43.61 11.54
C ASP A 409 18.82 -42.38 11.68
N LEU A 410 18.42 -41.85 10.52
CA LEU A 410 17.56 -40.69 10.44
C LEU A 410 16.18 -40.92 11.09
N ASP A 411 15.57 -42.07 10.82
CA ASP A 411 14.22 -42.39 11.32
C ASP A 411 14.23 -42.58 12.84
N ASP A 412 15.30 -43.18 13.39
CA ASP A 412 15.49 -43.33 14.82
C ASP A 412 15.56 -41.98 15.55
N LEU A 413 16.35 -41.05 15.01
CA LEU A 413 16.54 -39.71 15.59
C LEU A 413 15.26 -38.88 15.52
N ILE A 414 14.56 -38.91 14.37
CA ILE A 414 13.27 -38.27 14.19
C ILE A 414 12.28 -38.83 15.20
N ARG A 415 12.21 -40.16 15.34
CA ARG A 415 11.27 -40.81 16.26
C ARG A 415 11.53 -40.40 17.70
N LEU A 416 12.77 -40.42 18.17
CA LEU A 416 13.10 -40.01 19.54
C LEU A 416 12.75 -38.54 19.78
N SER A 417 13.10 -37.65 18.85
CA SER A 417 12.82 -36.21 18.93
C SER A 417 11.30 -35.94 18.93
N ALA A 418 10.55 -36.57 18.03
CA ALA A 418 9.11 -36.41 17.91
C ALA A 418 8.34 -36.91 19.16
N HIS A 419 8.89 -37.91 19.87
CA HIS A 419 8.34 -38.37 21.15
C HIS A 419 8.83 -37.53 22.35
N GLY A 420 9.69 -36.52 22.14
CA GLY A 420 10.20 -35.66 23.20
C GLY A 420 11.32 -36.29 24.04
N VAL A 421 11.94 -37.38 23.56
CA VAL A 421 13.02 -38.05 24.28
C VAL A 421 14.28 -37.20 24.23
N GLU A 422 14.61 -36.55 25.35
CA GLU A 422 15.85 -35.77 25.44
C GLU A 422 17.10 -36.67 25.50
N PRO A 423 18.25 -36.23 24.94
CA PRO A 423 19.50 -37.00 25.01
C PRO A 423 19.96 -37.32 26.44
N LYS A 424 19.67 -36.42 27.39
CA LYS A 424 19.94 -36.61 28.81
C LYS A 424 19.09 -37.72 29.43
N TYR A 425 17.86 -37.90 28.96
CA TYR A 425 16.99 -39.00 29.38
C TYR A 425 17.57 -40.32 28.89
N ALA A 426 17.81 -40.43 27.58
CA ALA A 426 18.37 -41.62 26.94
C ALA A 426 19.71 -42.05 27.58
N SER A 427 20.62 -41.09 27.81
CA SER A 427 21.90 -41.32 28.48
C SER A 427 21.75 -41.92 29.88
N LYS A 428 20.82 -41.38 30.69
CA LYS A 428 20.60 -41.84 32.07
C LYS A 428 20.01 -43.24 32.14
N VAL A 429 19.05 -43.54 31.28
CA VAL A 429 18.41 -44.86 31.21
C VAL A 429 19.43 -45.93 30.81
N ARG A 430 20.28 -45.62 29.82
CA ARG A 430 21.33 -46.52 29.35
C ARG A 430 22.40 -46.80 30.42
N LYS A 431 22.83 -45.76 31.14
CA LYS A 431 24.05 -45.81 31.97
C LYS A 431 24.01 -46.83 33.10
N GLY A 432 24.72 -47.95 32.90
CA GLY A 432 25.03 -48.95 33.92
C GLY A 432 23.87 -49.87 34.31
N VAL A 433 22.78 -49.87 33.53
CA VAL A 433 21.65 -50.80 33.70
C VAL A 433 21.28 -51.44 32.37
N PHE A 434 20.98 -50.63 31.35
CA PHE A 434 20.62 -51.13 30.02
C PHE A 434 21.64 -50.67 28.98
N GLU A 435 22.85 -51.23 29.01
CA GLU A 435 23.97 -50.77 28.16
C GLU A 435 23.70 -50.89 26.66
N ASP A 436 22.87 -51.85 26.27
CA ASP A 436 22.47 -52.17 24.89
C ASP A 436 20.98 -51.86 24.60
N ILE A 437 20.35 -50.98 25.39
CA ILE A 437 18.93 -50.61 25.20
C ILE A 437 18.68 -50.04 23.80
N ASP A 438 17.63 -50.52 23.14
CA ASP A 438 17.23 -50.00 21.84
C ASP A 438 16.37 -48.72 21.97
N ILE A 439 16.23 -47.99 20.87
CA ILE A 439 15.48 -46.73 20.86
C ILE A 439 13.96 -46.89 21.10
N ASN A 440 13.38 -48.04 20.74
CA ASN A 440 11.96 -48.33 20.97
C ASN A 440 11.69 -48.48 22.47
N GLU A 441 12.59 -49.16 23.18
CA GLU A 441 12.54 -49.35 24.62
C GLU A 441 12.72 -48.04 25.37
N ILE A 442 13.67 -47.19 24.97
CA ILE A 442 13.84 -45.85 25.54
C ILE A 442 12.57 -45.02 25.33
N THR A 443 12.04 -45.01 24.11
CA THR A 443 10.81 -44.29 23.75
C THR A 443 9.64 -44.80 24.59
N ARG A 444 9.52 -46.12 24.77
CA ARG A 444 8.47 -46.74 25.57
C ARG A 444 8.57 -46.34 27.04
N LEU A 445 9.77 -46.39 27.64
CA LEU A 445 9.97 -45.91 29.01
C LEU A 445 9.59 -44.43 29.16
N TYR A 446 9.97 -43.58 28.20
CA TYR A 446 9.63 -42.16 28.23
C TYR A 446 8.11 -41.93 28.14
N ASN A 447 7.45 -42.57 27.18
CA ASN A 447 6.00 -42.46 26.97
C ASN A 447 5.20 -42.97 28.18
N GLU A 448 5.72 -43.97 28.89
CA GLU A 448 5.14 -44.49 30.13
C GLU A 448 5.43 -43.61 31.36
N GLY A 449 6.12 -42.47 31.18
CA GLY A 449 6.40 -41.50 32.22
C GLY A 449 7.42 -41.97 33.25
N ILE A 450 8.26 -42.96 32.90
CA ILE A 450 9.27 -43.51 33.80
C ILE A 450 10.38 -42.48 34.03
N PRO A 451 10.73 -42.12 35.28
CA PRO A 451 11.86 -41.23 35.53
C PRO A 451 13.19 -41.88 35.08
N ALA A 452 14.04 -41.13 34.37
CA ALA A 452 15.28 -41.66 33.80
C ALA A 452 16.26 -42.30 34.81
N ASP A 453 16.18 -41.93 36.08
CA ASP A 453 17.05 -42.46 37.15
C ASP A 453 16.43 -43.64 37.91
N TYR A 454 15.18 -43.99 37.62
CA TYR A 454 14.44 -45.04 38.32
C TYR A 454 15.07 -46.44 38.13
N PRO A 455 15.42 -46.90 36.90
CA PRO A 455 16.12 -48.18 36.71
C PRO A 455 17.43 -48.25 37.51
N GLN A 456 18.23 -47.18 37.48
CA GLN A 456 19.49 -47.12 38.23
C GLN A 456 19.29 -47.17 39.74
N LYS A 457 18.21 -46.57 40.25
CA LYS A 457 17.87 -46.64 41.68
C LYS A 457 17.41 -48.04 42.09
N LEU A 458 16.64 -48.75 41.24
CA LEU A 458 16.27 -50.15 41.48
C LEU A 458 17.52 -51.06 41.53
N PHE A 459 18.43 -50.88 40.57
CA PHE A 459 19.70 -51.59 40.53
C PHE A 459 20.51 -51.39 41.82
N LYS A 460 20.66 -50.13 42.25
CA LYS A 460 21.35 -49.77 43.51
C LYS A 460 20.61 -50.25 44.78
N ALA A 461 19.31 -50.51 44.70
CA ALA A 461 18.52 -51.05 45.80
C ALA A 461 18.70 -52.56 45.98
N GLY A 462 19.34 -53.24 45.03
CA GLY A 462 19.69 -54.67 45.10
C GLY A 462 18.97 -55.55 44.08
N LEU A 463 18.06 -55.00 43.28
CA LEU A 463 17.44 -55.75 42.18
C LEU A 463 18.42 -55.77 41.00
N GLN A 464 19.10 -56.87 40.75
CA GLN A 464 20.20 -56.93 39.75
C GLN A 464 19.75 -57.42 38.37
N GLU A 465 18.60 -58.11 38.27
CA GLU A 465 18.08 -58.70 37.03
C GLU A 465 16.66 -58.19 36.77
N PHE A 466 16.48 -57.39 35.73
CA PHE A 466 15.19 -56.88 35.26
C PHE A 466 15.34 -56.29 33.85
N GLY A 467 14.29 -56.36 33.04
CA GLY A 467 14.19 -55.70 31.73
C GLY A 467 13.32 -54.44 31.77
N VAL A 468 13.02 -53.91 30.59
CA VAL A 468 12.22 -52.71 30.40
C VAL A 468 10.76 -52.93 30.82
N ASP A 469 10.20 -54.10 30.52
CA ASP A 469 8.84 -54.49 30.92
C ASP A 469 8.70 -54.53 32.45
N GLU A 470 9.69 -55.12 33.13
CA GLU A 470 9.75 -55.16 34.59
C GLU A 470 9.82 -53.76 35.21
N VAL A 471 10.62 -52.86 34.65
CA VAL A 471 10.69 -51.46 35.12
C VAL A 471 9.33 -50.78 35.02
N ILE A 472 8.65 -50.93 33.88
CA ILE A 472 7.33 -50.32 33.66
C ILE A 472 6.33 -50.89 34.66
N LEU A 473 6.31 -52.21 34.83
CA LEU A 473 5.38 -52.88 35.74
C LEU A 473 5.62 -52.47 37.20
N LEU A 474 6.88 -52.43 37.64
CA LEU A 474 7.24 -51.98 38.99
C LEU A 474 6.81 -50.52 39.22
N TYR A 475 7.07 -49.63 38.27
CA TYR A 475 6.69 -48.22 38.40
C TYR A 475 5.17 -48.03 38.45
N LYS A 476 4.43 -48.72 37.57
CA LYS A 476 2.95 -48.67 37.53
C LYS A 476 2.28 -49.25 38.79
N ASN A 477 2.99 -50.06 39.56
CA ASN A 477 2.55 -50.59 40.84
C ASN A 477 3.16 -49.83 42.04
N ASP A 478 3.63 -48.60 41.84
CA ASP A 478 4.20 -47.73 42.87
C ASP A 478 5.38 -48.35 43.65
N ILE A 479 6.11 -49.28 43.04
CA ILE A 479 7.24 -49.95 43.69
C ILE A 479 8.44 -49.01 43.72
N THR A 480 8.70 -48.41 44.87
CA THR A 480 9.84 -47.51 45.04
C THR A 480 11.15 -48.28 45.28
N PRO A 481 12.32 -47.68 44.99
CA PRO A 481 13.62 -48.28 45.34
C PRO A 481 13.77 -48.59 46.84
N LYS A 482 13.05 -47.85 47.70
CA LYS A 482 13.00 -48.11 49.14
C LYS A 482 12.30 -49.46 49.43
N ILE A 483 11.15 -49.71 48.81
CA ILE A 483 10.40 -50.96 48.95
C ILE A 483 11.26 -52.15 48.51
N VAL A 484 11.96 -52.03 47.38
CA VAL A 484 12.90 -53.07 46.91
C VAL A 484 13.97 -53.35 47.95
N LYS A 485 14.65 -52.31 48.45
CA LYS A 485 15.73 -52.44 49.43
C LYS A 485 15.24 -53.09 50.74
N GLU A 486 14.09 -52.66 51.25
CA GLU A 486 13.49 -53.19 52.48
C GLU A 486 13.06 -54.64 52.33
N THR A 487 12.49 -55.00 51.17
CA THR A 487 12.04 -56.37 50.91
C THR A 487 13.23 -57.35 50.79
N ILE A 488 14.32 -56.93 50.12
CA ILE A 488 15.55 -57.73 50.04
C ILE A 488 16.21 -57.86 51.43
N ALA A 489 16.30 -56.77 52.19
CA ALA A 489 16.84 -56.80 53.56
C ALA A 489 16.00 -57.66 54.53
N GLY A 490 14.70 -57.77 54.27
CA GLY A 490 13.76 -58.65 55.00
C GLY A 490 13.89 -60.14 54.69
N GLY A 491 14.84 -60.54 53.84
CA GLY A 491 15.17 -61.95 53.58
C GLY A 491 14.42 -62.58 52.40
N LEU A 492 13.90 -61.78 51.46
CA LEU A 492 13.37 -62.32 50.20
C LEU A 492 14.53 -62.90 49.38
N ILE A 493 14.56 -64.23 49.23
CA ILE A 493 15.66 -64.98 48.60
C ILE A 493 15.66 -64.82 47.07
N ASP A 494 14.51 -64.44 46.49
CA ASP A 494 14.33 -64.26 45.05
C ASP A 494 13.40 -63.05 44.77
N PRO A 495 13.94 -61.84 44.60
CA PRO A 495 13.17 -60.61 44.43
C PRO A 495 12.64 -60.45 43.00
N THR A 496 11.94 -61.46 42.49
CA THR A 496 11.21 -61.33 41.22
C THR A 496 10.19 -60.19 41.29
N VAL A 497 9.85 -59.61 40.14
CA VAL A 497 8.89 -58.50 40.06
C VAL A 497 7.54 -58.87 40.65
N GLU A 498 7.04 -60.09 40.40
CA GLU A 498 5.78 -60.59 40.99
C GLU A 498 5.84 -60.64 42.52
N ASN A 499 6.98 -61.10 43.08
CA ASN A 499 7.16 -61.17 44.53
C ASN A 499 7.26 -59.78 45.15
N LEU A 500 7.92 -58.84 44.48
CA LEU A 500 8.03 -57.45 44.94
C LEU A 500 6.66 -56.75 44.96
N ILE A 501 5.88 -56.90 43.90
CA ILE A 501 4.53 -56.32 43.81
C ILE A 501 3.60 -56.98 44.85
N GLY A 502 3.59 -58.30 44.94
CA GLY A 502 2.78 -59.03 45.91
C GLY A 502 3.16 -58.73 47.36
N SER A 503 4.45 -58.51 47.65
CA SER A 503 4.92 -58.09 48.98
C SER A 503 4.48 -56.67 49.32
N ALA A 504 4.62 -55.73 48.38
CA ALA A 504 4.19 -54.35 48.58
C ALA A 504 2.68 -54.26 48.83
N GLN A 505 1.87 -54.99 48.07
CA GLN A 505 0.41 -55.03 48.22
C GLN A 505 -0.06 -55.68 49.53
N LYS A 506 0.73 -56.57 50.13
CA LYS A 506 0.43 -57.17 51.45
C LYS A 506 0.79 -56.27 52.63
N ASN A 507 1.69 -55.30 52.39
CA ASN A 507 2.24 -54.40 53.41
C ASN A 507 1.72 -52.95 53.30
N ALA A 508 0.96 -52.63 52.24
CA ALA A 508 0.17 -51.41 52.08
C ALA A 508 -1.18 -51.55 52.79
#